data_AF-A0A835V7D1-F1
#
_entry.id   AF-A0A835V7D1-F1
#
_cell.length_a   1.000
_cell.length_b   1.000
_cell.length_c   1.000
_cell.angle_alpha   90.00
_cell.angle_beta   90.00
_cell.angle_gamma   90.00
#
_symmetry.space_group_name_H-M   'P 1'
#
loop_
_entity.id
_entity.type
_entity.pdbx_description
1 polymer ?
#
loop_
_entity_poly.entity_id
_entity_poly.type
_entity_poly.pdbx_seq_one_letter_code
_entity_poly.pdbx_strand_id
1 'polypeptide(L)'
;MLLCDEQMPRIDPAPSSTVWNRDPMLGGVRTALQRSPSIFLLPSFLSVVGKVDITGGFFLESLKQPFVIGVSGGTASGKTTVCDMIIQQLHDHRVVLVNQDSFYRGLTAKESEHVNDYNFDHPDAFDTEQLLECMVQLKNGLSVNVPIYDFLRNIADAQKVFERYVMIEVCFYQVNASDVIILEGILVFHDSQVRNLMDMRIFVDTDADIRLARRIRRDTIERGRDVISVLEQYGKFVKPAFDDFVLPSKKYADVIIPRGGENHVAIDLIVQHIRTKIGQHDLCKIYPNVNVIQSTFQIRGMHTLIRDRDITTPDFVFYSDRLIRLVVEHGLGHLPFTEKQIITPTGSVYTGVDFCKKLCGVSIIRSGESMENALRACCKGIKIGKILIHREGDNGKQLVYQKLPNDISERHVLLLDPVLATGKSANQAIQLLIQKGVPQSRIIFLNLISAPEGIRCVCKRFPSIKIVTSEIDAKLNEEFRVIPGLGEFGDRYFGTDV
;
A
#
# COMPACT_ATOMS: atom_id res chain seq x y z
N MET A 1 -5.85 -63.73 -4.97
CA MET A 1 -4.72 -64.65 -4.71
C MET A 1 -3.73 -63.86 -3.86
N LEU A 2 -3.68 -64.19 -2.56
CA LEU A 2 -2.75 -63.75 -1.48
C LEU A 2 -2.75 -62.23 -1.15
N LEU A 3 -3.36 -61.70 -0.06
CA LEU A 3 -3.28 -61.94 1.40
C LEU A 3 -1.92 -61.65 2.06
N CYS A 4 -1.91 -60.61 2.91
CA CYS A 4 -1.40 -60.50 4.31
C CYS A 4 -1.26 -58.99 4.63
N ASP A 5 -2.19 -58.32 5.33
CA ASP A 5 -2.50 -58.35 6.79
C ASP A 5 -1.28 -58.14 7.70
N GLU A 6 -1.22 -56.96 8.33
CA GLU A 6 -0.79 -56.82 9.73
C GLU A 6 -1.48 -55.60 10.38
N GLN A 7 -2.24 -55.89 11.44
CA GLN A 7 -3.01 -54.98 12.31
C GLN A 7 -2.09 -54.42 13.40
N MET A 8 -2.24 -53.17 13.88
CA MET A 8 -2.98 -52.76 15.10
C MET A 8 -2.49 -51.34 15.52
N PRO A 9 -3.13 -50.61 16.46
CA PRO A 9 -4.52 -50.68 16.95
C PRO A 9 -5.24 -49.30 16.95
N ARG A 10 -6.57 -49.36 17.06
CA ARG A 10 -7.49 -48.23 17.28
C ARG A 10 -7.42 -47.76 18.74
N ILE A 11 -7.51 -46.44 18.92
CA ILE A 11 -7.80 -45.80 20.22
C ILE A 11 -9.24 -45.29 20.15
N ASP A 12 -10.15 -45.91 20.89
CA ASP A 12 -11.50 -45.39 21.13
C ASP A 12 -11.51 -44.43 22.34
N PRO A 13 -12.38 -43.40 22.35
CA PRO A 13 -12.43 -42.39 23.40
C PRO A 13 -13.51 -42.67 24.46
N ALA A 14 -13.22 -42.42 25.74
CA ALA A 14 -14.22 -42.26 26.80
C ALA A 14 -13.55 -41.73 28.11
N PRO A 15 -14.30 -41.27 29.13
CA PRO A 15 -15.27 -40.16 29.13
C PRO A 15 -15.12 -39.25 30.40
N SER A 16 -16.04 -38.28 30.54
CA SER A 16 -16.47 -37.62 31.80
C SER A 16 -15.56 -36.49 32.35
N SER A 17 -16.00 -35.25 32.23
CA SER A 17 -16.77 -34.48 33.22
C SER A 17 -15.93 -33.87 34.36
N THR A 18 -15.74 -32.56 34.32
CA THR A 18 -15.64 -31.78 35.55
C THR A 18 -16.28 -30.42 35.34
N VAL A 19 -17.41 -30.26 36.03
CA VAL A 19 -18.15 -29.03 36.27
C VAL A 19 -17.39 -28.26 37.35
N TRP A 20 -17.12 -26.98 37.14
CA TRP A 20 -17.06 -26.01 38.25
C TRP A 20 -17.73 -24.70 37.83
N ASN A 21 -18.61 -24.27 38.73
CA ASN A 21 -19.60 -23.23 38.62
C ASN A 21 -19.03 -21.80 38.65
N ARG A 22 -19.84 -20.89 38.12
CA ARG A 22 -19.86 -19.44 38.35
C ARG A 22 -20.00 -19.11 39.84
N ASP A 23 -19.44 -17.99 40.30
CA ASP A 23 -20.25 -16.78 40.64
C ASP A 23 -19.39 -15.63 41.25
N PRO A 24 -19.95 -14.39 41.37
CA PRO A 24 -19.26 -13.13 41.08
C PRO A 24 -18.89 -12.31 42.32
N MET A 25 -18.07 -11.27 42.14
CA MET A 25 -18.00 -10.15 43.08
C MET A 25 -18.06 -8.81 42.34
N LEU A 26 -19.19 -8.14 42.57
CA LEU A 26 -19.50 -6.75 42.25
C LEU A 26 -18.99 -5.83 43.36
N GLY A 27 -18.49 -4.66 42.96
CA GLY A 27 -18.15 -3.52 43.82
C GLY A 27 -17.02 -2.74 43.13
N GLY A 28 -17.23 -1.70 42.34
CA GLY A 28 -18.16 -0.58 42.52
C GLY A 28 -17.41 0.56 43.21
N VAL A 29 -17.00 1.58 42.44
CA VAL A 29 -17.03 3.04 42.76
C VAL A 29 -15.96 3.84 41.94
N ARG A 30 -16.51 4.67 41.03
CA ARG A 30 -16.15 6.05 40.63
C ARG A 30 -14.79 6.42 39.98
N THR A 31 -14.94 6.87 38.71
CA THR A 31 -14.41 8.11 38.10
C THR A 31 -13.13 8.76 38.65
N ALA A 32 -12.08 8.84 37.82
CA ALA A 32 -11.20 10.00 37.76
C ALA A 32 -10.54 10.14 36.37
N LEU A 33 -10.71 11.32 35.79
CA LEU A 33 -10.03 11.83 34.61
C LEU A 33 -8.52 12.05 34.86
N GLN A 34 -7.77 12.12 33.76
CA GLN A 34 -6.46 12.77 33.57
C GLN A 34 -5.23 12.15 34.25
N ARG A 35 -4.26 11.74 33.42
CA ARG A 35 -2.97 12.44 33.23
C ARG A 35 -2.13 11.75 32.16
N SER A 36 -1.75 12.51 31.14
CA SER A 36 -0.68 12.22 30.18
C SER A 36 0.69 12.36 30.86
N PRO A 37 1.73 11.61 30.45
CA PRO A 37 3.08 11.83 30.93
C PRO A 37 3.77 12.93 30.11
N SER A 38 4.32 13.91 30.82
CA SER A 38 5.12 15.02 30.30
C SER A 38 6.46 14.53 29.75
N ILE A 39 6.74 14.83 28.48
CA ILE A 39 8.08 14.70 27.90
C ILE A 39 8.91 15.89 28.36
N PHE A 40 10.00 15.60 29.09
CA PHE A 40 11.07 16.56 29.36
C PHE A 40 11.91 16.73 28.08
N LEU A 41 11.90 17.93 27.50
CA LEU A 41 12.83 18.35 26.45
C LEU A 41 13.98 19.14 27.09
N LEU A 42 15.21 18.68 26.85
CA LEU A 42 16.45 19.42 27.11
C LEU A 42 16.56 20.59 26.11
N PRO A 43 16.98 21.81 26.51
CA PRO A 43 17.08 22.94 25.60
C PRO A 43 18.52 23.13 25.10
N SER A 44 18.77 22.79 23.84
CA SER A 44 19.82 23.45 23.04
C SER A 44 19.57 23.17 21.57
N PHE A 45 18.97 24.12 20.87
CA PHE A 45 19.06 24.44 19.43
C PHE A 45 17.83 25.28 19.05
N LEU A 46 17.75 26.47 19.64
CA LEU A 46 16.82 27.52 19.25
C LEU A 46 17.66 28.74 18.88
N SER A 47 18.07 28.78 17.62
CA SER A 47 18.55 29.97 16.93
C SER A 47 18.32 29.74 15.45
N VAL A 48 17.74 30.71 14.77
CA VAL A 48 17.27 30.68 13.36
C VAL A 48 15.84 30.18 13.18
N VAL A 49 14.86 30.82 13.83
CA VAL A 49 13.62 31.23 13.16
C VAL A 49 13.19 32.57 13.78
N GLY A 50 13.02 33.60 12.96
CA GLY A 50 12.59 34.93 13.38
C GLY A 50 11.19 34.93 13.98
N LYS A 51 10.98 35.84 14.94
CA LYS A 51 9.69 36.14 15.58
C LYS A 51 8.60 36.41 14.53
N VAL A 52 7.53 35.62 14.57
CA VAL A 52 6.20 36.00 14.07
C VAL A 52 5.22 35.74 15.21
N ASP A 53 4.47 36.78 15.57
CA ASP A 53 3.51 36.76 16.68
C ASP A 53 2.35 35.77 16.43
N ILE A 54 1.99 35.04 17.49
CA ILE A 54 1.02 33.96 17.50
C ILE A 54 -0.33 34.48 18.02
N THR A 55 -1.30 34.64 17.13
CA THR A 55 -2.74 34.53 17.45
C THR A 55 -3.45 33.81 16.31
N GLY A 56 -3.34 32.48 16.30
CA GLY A 56 -4.01 31.60 15.36
C GLY A 56 -3.54 30.17 15.59
N GLY A 57 -4.44 29.32 16.10
CA GLY A 57 -4.12 27.91 16.37
C GLY A 57 -3.80 27.17 15.07
N PHE A 58 -2.52 27.10 14.71
CA PHE A 58 -2.01 26.16 13.73
C PHE A 58 -2.17 24.75 14.29
N PHE A 59 -3.08 23.98 13.71
CA PHE A 59 -2.96 22.53 13.71
C PHE A 59 -1.65 22.22 12.95
N LEU A 60 -0.58 21.87 13.68
CA LEU A 60 0.58 21.23 13.07
C LEU A 60 0.07 19.91 12.47
N GLU A 61 -0.11 19.88 11.14
CA GLU A 61 -0.33 18.64 10.39
C GLU A 61 0.77 17.66 10.82
N SER A 62 0.42 16.53 11.43
CA SER A 62 1.42 15.50 11.73
C SER A 62 1.94 14.99 10.39
N LEU A 63 3.17 15.38 10.02
CA LEU A 63 3.86 14.84 8.86
C LEU A 63 3.79 13.31 8.95
N LYS A 64 3.22 12.68 7.92
CA LYS A 64 3.07 11.21 7.84
C LYS A 64 4.48 10.62 7.80
N GLN A 65 4.91 10.04 8.91
CA GLN A 65 6.23 9.42 9.04
C GLN A 65 6.31 8.21 8.10
N PRO A 66 7.40 8.05 7.33
CA PRO A 66 7.62 6.88 6.48
C PRO A 66 7.61 5.59 7.29
N PHE A 67 7.11 4.50 6.69
CA PHE A 67 7.18 3.18 7.31
C PHE A 67 8.54 2.55 7.03
N VAL A 68 9.33 2.30 8.07
CA VAL A 68 10.71 1.82 7.99
C VAL A 68 10.77 0.31 8.20
N ILE A 69 11.30 -0.41 7.21
CA ILE A 69 11.45 -1.86 7.23
C ILE A 69 12.94 -2.19 7.25
N GLY A 70 13.40 -2.90 8.27
CA GLY A 70 14.75 -3.46 8.28
C GLY A 70 14.75 -4.88 7.75
N VAL A 71 15.66 -5.20 6.83
CA VAL A 71 15.85 -6.54 6.28
C VAL A 71 17.27 -7.01 6.54
N SER A 72 17.41 -8.04 7.38
CA SER A 72 18.72 -8.62 7.74
C SER A 72 18.79 -10.12 7.48
N GLY A 73 19.99 -10.69 7.63
CA GLY A 73 20.29 -12.08 7.30
C GLY A 73 21.68 -12.25 6.70
N GLY A 74 22.16 -13.50 6.65
CA GLY A 74 23.50 -13.81 6.17
C GLY A 74 23.75 -13.39 4.71
N THR A 75 25.02 -13.24 4.34
CA THR A 75 25.40 -13.07 2.92
C THR A 75 24.76 -14.17 2.06
N ALA A 76 24.30 -13.81 0.87
CA ALA A 76 23.62 -14.72 -0.08
C ALA A 76 22.38 -15.47 0.48
N SER A 77 21.75 -14.98 1.55
CA SER A 77 20.49 -15.57 2.09
C SER A 77 19.26 -15.28 1.22
N GLY A 78 19.31 -14.26 0.37
CA GLY A 78 18.19 -13.82 -0.47
C GLY A 78 17.50 -12.53 -0.02
N LYS A 79 18.15 -11.73 0.85
CA LYS A 79 17.65 -10.41 1.30
C LYS A 79 17.27 -9.51 0.13
N THR A 80 18.21 -9.26 -0.79
CA THR A 80 17.99 -8.41 -1.98
C THR A 80 16.79 -8.90 -2.78
N THR A 81 16.68 -10.21 -3.01
CA THR A 81 15.52 -10.81 -3.70
C THR A 81 14.20 -10.55 -2.97
N VAL A 82 14.18 -10.69 -1.64
CA VAL A 82 12.99 -10.39 -0.84
C VAL A 82 12.63 -8.89 -0.95
N CYS A 83 13.62 -7.99 -0.84
CA CYS A 83 13.42 -6.56 -0.99
C CYS A 83 12.86 -6.21 -2.37
N ASP A 84 13.45 -6.75 -3.45
CA ASP A 84 13.01 -6.53 -4.83
C ASP A 84 11.56 -6.98 -5.04
N MET A 85 11.19 -8.14 -4.50
CA MET A 85 9.82 -8.64 -4.57
C MET A 85 8.83 -7.76 -3.79
N ILE A 86 9.21 -7.28 -2.61
CA ILE A 86 8.39 -6.33 -1.83
C ILE A 86 8.21 -5.02 -2.62
N ILE A 87 9.29 -4.46 -3.15
CA ILE A 87 9.29 -3.22 -3.95
C ILE A 87 8.40 -3.39 -5.17
N GLN A 88 8.57 -4.49 -5.91
CA GLN A 88 7.75 -4.81 -7.08
C GLN A 88 6.28 -4.85 -6.69
N GLN A 89 5.88 -5.61 -5.67
CA GLN A 89 4.46 -5.73 -5.31
C GLN A 89 3.85 -4.44 -4.71
N LEU A 90 4.66 -3.50 -4.20
CA LEU A 90 4.16 -2.24 -3.64
C LEU A 90 3.84 -1.18 -4.70
N HIS A 91 4.18 -1.40 -5.98
CA HIS A 91 3.84 -0.67 -7.23
C HIS A 91 3.50 0.84 -7.15
N ASP A 92 2.43 1.21 -6.44
CA ASP A 92 1.87 2.56 -6.34
C ASP A 92 2.44 3.40 -5.19
N HIS A 93 3.27 2.81 -4.32
CA HIS A 93 3.93 3.52 -3.22
C HIS A 93 5.34 3.97 -3.60
N ARG A 94 5.75 5.15 -3.12
CA ARG A 94 7.17 5.53 -3.18
C ARG A 94 7.92 4.69 -2.15
N VAL A 95 8.69 3.72 -2.63
CA VAL A 95 9.56 2.88 -1.82
C VAL A 95 11.00 3.24 -2.15
N VAL A 96 11.82 3.44 -1.12
CA VAL A 96 13.26 3.56 -1.30
C VAL A 96 13.99 2.42 -0.60
N LEU A 97 14.98 1.86 -1.28
CA LEU A 97 15.94 0.90 -0.74
C LEU A 97 17.23 1.64 -0.34
N VAL A 98 17.63 1.48 0.91
CA VAL A 98 18.90 1.94 1.46
C VAL A 98 19.72 0.70 1.79
N ASN A 99 20.92 0.59 1.23
CA ASN A 99 21.80 -0.54 1.47
C ASN A 99 22.84 -0.18 2.55
N GLN A 100 23.03 -1.05 3.53
CA GLN A 100 24.07 -0.91 4.54
C GLN A 100 25.48 -0.86 3.93
N ASP A 101 25.70 -1.55 2.79
CA ASP A 101 26.99 -1.57 2.08
C ASP A 101 27.40 -0.18 1.55
N SER A 102 26.50 0.80 1.50
CA SER A 102 26.86 2.19 1.18
C SER A 102 27.64 2.87 2.32
N PHE A 103 27.52 2.37 3.56
CA PHE A 103 28.02 3.04 4.76
C PHE A 103 29.26 2.36 5.34
N TYR A 104 30.16 1.86 4.50
CA TYR A 104 31.49 1.43 4.98
C TYR A 104 32.30 2.64 5.44
N ARG A 105 33.02 2.48 6.56
CA ARG A 105 34.02 3.48 6.95
C ARG A 105 35.18 3.49 5.96
N GLY A 106 35.87 4.63 5.89
CA GLY A 106 37.15 4.71 5.18
C GLY A 106 38.19 3.78 5.80
N LEU A 107 38.98 3.12 4.95
CA LEU A 107 40.14 2.35 5.38
C LEU A 107 41.29 3.30 5.76
N THR A 108 41.98 2.99 6.84
CA THR A 108 43.23 3.68 7.19
C THR A 108 44.35 3.27 6.22
N ALA A 109 45.42 4.07 6.14
CA ALA A 109 46.55 3.76 5.24
C ALA A 109 47.11 2.34 5.43
N LYS A 110 47.18 1.85 6.69
CA LYS A 110 47.65 0.50 7.02
C LYS A 110 46.68 -0.61 6.57
N GLU A 111 45.38 -0.36 6.66
CA GLU A 111 44.34 -1.31 6.24
C GLU A 111 44.23 -1.36 4.71
N SER A 112 44.45 -0.23 4.04
CA SER A 112 44.51 -0.14 2.58
C SER A 112 45.70 -0.88 1.97
N GLU A 113 46.79 -1.06 2.71
CA GLU A 113 47.93 -1.88 2.26
C GLU A 113 47.60 -3.38 2.26
N HIS A 114 46.66 -3.83 3.11
CA HIS A 114 46.28 -5.23 3.28
C HIS A 114 44.76 -5.45 3.20
N VAL A 115 44.11 -4.89 2.17
CA VAL A 115 42.64 -4.92 2.02
C VAL A 115 42.05 -6.33 2.10
N ASN A 116 42.76 -7.34 1.58
CA ASN A 116 42.31 -8.73 1.60
C ASN A 116 42.24 -9.34 3.00
N ASP A 117 42.93 -8.75 3.97
CA ASP A 117 42.93 -9.16 5.38
C ASP A 117 41.95 -8.36 6.24
N TYR A 118 41.25 -7.39 5.64
CA TYR A 118 40.28 -6.57 6.34
C TYR A 118 38.90 -7.26 6.40
N ASN A 119 38.30 -7.31 7.60
CA ASN A 119 37.00 -7.93 7.79
C ASN A 119 35.85 -6.93 7.54
N PHE A 120 35.34 -6.93 6.31
CA PHE A 120 34.17 -6.12 5.92
C PHE A 120 32.85 -6.60 6.55
N ASP A 121 32.80 -7.81 7.11
CA ASP A 121 31.61 -8.34 7.77
C ASP A 121 31.60 -8.05 9.30
N HIS A 122 32.57 -7.28 9.82
CA HIS A 122 32.62 -6.86 11.24
C HIS A 122 31.82 -5.55 11.46
N PRO A 123 31.14 -5.36 12.62
CA PRO A 123 30.43 -4.10 12.93
C PRO A 123 31.28 -2.84 12.75
N ASP A 124 32.55 -2.88 13.19
CA ASP A 124 33.50 -1.75 13.06
C ASP A 124 33.87 -1.38 11.62
N ALA A 125 33.44 -2.16 10.62
CA ALA A 125 33.61 -1.82 9.22
C ALA A 125 32.58 -0.79 8.73
N PHE A 126 31.50 -0.57 9.48
CA PHE A 126 30.40 0.31 9.07
C PHE A 126 30.41 1.62 9.87
N ASP A 127 30.22 2.73 9.17
CA ASP A 127 29.92 4.03 9.77
C ASP A 127 28.43 4.07 10.16
N THR A 128 28.15 3.54 11.35
CA THR A 128 26.78 3.44 11.87
C THR A 128 26.18 4.81 12.20
N GLU A 129 27.01 5.79 12.60
CA GLU A 129 26.55 7.15 12.86
C GLU A 129 26.08 7.82 11.57
N GLN A 130 26.83 7.69 10.47
CA GLN A 130 26.40 8.20 9.17
C GLN A 130 25.10 7.53 8.68
N LEU A 131 24.96 6.22 8.89
CA LEU A 131 23.72 5.50 8.59
C LEU A 131 22.54 6.03 9.43
N LEU A 132 22.73 6.24 10.73
CA LEU A 132 21.71 6.78 11.63
C LEU A 132 21.27 8.17 11.20
N GLU A 133 22.22 9.07 10.91
CA GLU A 133 21.93 10.41 10.42
C GLU A 133 21.10 10.38 9.13
N CYS A 134 21.50 9.54 8.16
CA CYS A 134 20.78 9.34 6.92
C CYS A 134 19.33 8.86 7.18
N MET A 135 19.16 7.82 8.01
CA MET A 135 17.84 7.25 8.29
C MET A 135 16.93 8.21 9.04
N VAL A 136 17.47 9.02 9.96
CA VAL A 136 16.71 10.07 10.68
C VAL A 136 16.25 11.16 9.72
N GLN A 137 17.11 11.61 8.80
CA GLN A 137 16.74 12.60 7.79
C GLN A 137 15.64 12.07 6.87
N LEU A 138 15.76 10.83 6.38
CA LEU A 138 14.74 10.20 5.54
C LEU A 138 13.40 10.05 6.28
N LYS A 139 13.44 9.65 7.56
CA LYS A 139 12.26 9.52 8.42
C LYS A 139 11.57 10.87 8.68
N ASN A 140 12.32 11.98 8.65
CA ASN A 140 11.78 13.34 8.73
C ASN A 140 11.32 13.89 7.36
N GLY A 141 11.35 13.09 6.30
CA GLY A 141 10.89 13.48 4.96
C GLY A 141 11.88 14.37 4.20
N LEU A 142 13.16 14.36 4.59
CA LEU A 142 14.21 15.07 3.86
C LEU A 142 14.87 14.14 2.84
N SER A 143 15.21 14.66 1.68
CA SER A 143 16.04 13.93 0.71
C SER A 143 17.49 13.86 1.19
N VAL A 144 18.16 12.73 0.97
CA VAL A 144 19.53 12.47 1.44
C VAL A 144 20.41 12.01 0.28
N ASN A 145 21.68 12.39 0.30
CA ASN A 145 22.68 11.91 -0.63
C ASN A 145 23.35 10.67 -0.04
N VAL A 146 23.06 9.50 -0.60
CA VAL A 146 23.62 8.23 -0.12
C VAL A 146 24.92 7.94 -0.90
N PRO A 147 26.03 7.63 -0.20
CA PRO A 147 27.30 7.32 -0.85
C PRO A 147 27.21 6.03 -1.69
N ILE A 148 27.85 6.05 -2.86
CA ILE A 148 28.05 4.87 -3.70
C ILE A 148 29.42 4.27 -3.37
N TYR A 149 29.41 3.09 -2.78
CA TYR A 149 30.64 2.33 -2.54
C TYR A 149 30.85 1.34 -3.70
N ASP A 150 31.86 1.60 -4.54
CA ASP A 150 32.19 0.73 -5.68
C ASP A 150 33.23 -0.32 -5.29
N PHE A 151 32.79 -1.57 -5.15
CA PHE A 151 33.64 -2.74 -4.85
C PHE A 151 34.68 -3.05 -5.93
N LEU A 152 34.55 -2.52 -7.16
CA LEU A 152 35.38 -2.92 -8.30
C LEU A 152 36.75 -2.24 -8.35
N ARG A 153 36.95 -1.08 -7.70
CA ARG A 153 38.22 -0.33 -7.81
C ARG A 153 39.34 -0.81 -6.89
N ASN A 154 39.04 -1.54 -5.81
CA ASN A 154 40.07 -1.99 -4.85
C ASN A 154 40.88 -3.21 -5.31
N ILE A 155 40.50 -3.89 -6.40
CA ILE A 155 41.21 -5.10 -6.86
C ILE A 155 42.15 -4.82 -8.05
N ALA A 156 41.90 -3.78 -8.86
CA ALA A 156 42.65 -3.55 -10.10
C ALA A 156 43.82 -2.55 -9.98
N ASP A 157 43.79 -1.62 -9.03
CA ASP A 157 44.73 -0.48 -8.99
C ASP A 157 45.79 -0.52 -7.88
N ALA A 158 45.89 -1.62 -7.13
CA ALA A 158 46.84 -1.74 -6.00
C ALA A 158 48.33 -1.78 -6.41
N GLN A 159 48.66 -1.77 -7.71
CA GLN A 159 50.05 -1.78 -8.19
C GLN A 159 50.52 -0.49 -8.88
N LYS A 160 49.70 0.57 -8.98
CA LYS A 160 50.10 1.76 -9.77
C LYS A 160 49.90 3.15 -9.16
N VAL A 161 49.50 3.29 -7.90
CA VAL A 161 49.31 4.62 -7.31
C VAL A 161 50.04 4.75 -5.97
N PHE A 162 51.38 4.85 -6.04
CA PHE A 162 52.19 5.27 -4.90
C PHE A 162 52.42 6.80 -4.86
N GLU A 163 51.91 7.55 -5.83
CA GLU A 163 52.05 9.01 -5.86
C GLU A 163 50.81 9.67 -6.44
N ARG A 164 49.81 9.89 -5.58
CA ARG A 164 48.90 11.06 -5.57
C ARG A 164 47.78 10.76 -4.59
N TYR A 165 47.60 11.66 -3.62
CA TYR A 165 46.29 11.95 -3.05
C TYR A 165 45.33 12.28 -4.21
N VAL A 166 44.71 11.27 -4.81
CA VAL A 166 43.61 11.45 -5.75
C VAL A 166 42.34 11.36 -4.92
N MET A 167 41.70 12.51 -4.78
CA MET A 167 40.35 12.65 -4.25
C MET A 167 39.47 11.55 -4.87
N ILE A 168 39.07 10.57 -4.06
CA ILE A 168 38.00 9.65 -4.46
C ILE A 168 36.77 10.54 -4.55
N GLU A 169 36.33 10.82 -5.78
CA GLU A 169 35.03 11.44 -6.02
C GLU A 169 34.00 10.47 -5.43
N VAL A 170 33.54 10.76 -4.21
CA VAL A 170 32.46 9.99 -3.58
C VAL A 170 31.22 10.33 -4.39
N CYS A 171 30.86 9.46 -5.33
CA CYS A 171 29.61 9.60 -6.05
C CYS A 171 28.48 9.38 -5.05
N PHE A 172 27.53 10.30 -5.00
CA PHE A 172 26.31 10.14 -4.22
C PHE A 172 25.12 9.96 -5.15
N TYR A 173 24.16 9.14 -4.76
CA TYR A 173 22.85 9.15 -5.39
C TYR A 173 21.84 9.80 -4.46
N GLN A 174 20.96 10.62 -5.02
CA GLN A 174 19.93 11.31 -4.25
C GLN A 174 18.78 10.34 -3.97
N VAL A 175 18.51 10.14 -2.69
CA VAL A 175 17.34 9.43 -2.19
C VAL A 175 16.27 10.45 -1.81
N ASN A 176 15.11 10.35 -2.45
CA ASN A 176 13.97 11.20 -2.13
C ASN A 176 13.12 10.64 -0.98
N ALA A 177 12.48 11.55 -0.24
CA ALA A 177 11.47 11.20 0.75
C ALA A 177 10.40 10.28 0.15
N SER A 178 10.15 9.17 0.84
CA SER A 178 9.35 8.03 0.36
C SER A 178 8.35 7.61 1.44
N ASP A 179 7.29 6.92 1.03
CA ASP A 179 6.25 6.45 1.96
C ASP A 179 6.74 5.19 2.72
N VAL A 180 7.67 4.46 2.12
CA VAL A 180 8.32 3.27 2.67
C VAL A 180 9.83 3.39 2.51
N ILE A 181 10.57 3.06 3.56
CA ILE A 181 12.02 2.95 3.53
C ILE A 181 12.39 1.51 3.88
N ILE A 182 13.09 0.83 2.98
CA ILE A 182 13.65 -0.50 3.23
C ILE A 182 15.14 -0.33 3.48
N LEU A 183 15.60 -0.67 4.68
CA LEU A 183 17.02 -0.72 5.04
C LEU A 183 17.49 -2.17 5.02
N GLU A 184 18.32 -2.52 4.04
CA GLU A 184 18.83 -3.87 3.83
C GLU A 184 20.32 -3.96 4.20
N GLY A 185 20.70 -5.02 4.90
CA GLY A 185 22.11 -5.29 5.19
C GLY A 185 22.34 -6.48 6.12
N ILE A 186 23.58 -6.98 6.15
CA ILE A 186 23.94 -8.14 6.97
C ILE A 186 23.90 -7.85 8.48
N LEU A 187 24.09 -6.59 8.88
CA LEU A 187 24.28 -6.18 10.28
C LEU A 187 23.31 -5.08 10.74
N VAL A 188 22.27 -4.76 9.97
CA VAL A 188 21.30 -3.70 10.31
C VAL A 188 20.53 -3.96 11.61
N PHE A 189 20.55 -5.19 12.14
CA PHE A 189 19.95 -5.54 13.45
C PHE A 189 20.96 -5.61 14.60
N HIS A 190 22.26 -5.42 14.33
CA HIS A 190 23.30 -5.47 15.37
C HIS A 190 23.13 -4.29 16.34
N ASP A 191 23.10 -3.08 15.79
CA ASP A 191 22.98 -1.85 16.57
C ASP A 191 21.55 -1.61 17.10
N SER A 192 21.43 -1.14 18.34
CA SER A 192 20.11 -0.88 18.95
C SER A 192 19.45 0.42 18.48
N GLN A 193 20.23 1.46 18.19
CA GLN A 193 19.72 2.74 17.71
C GLN A 193 19.13 2.57 16.31
N VAL A 194 19.80 1.83 15.44
CA VAL A 194 19.31 1.52 14.08
C VAL A 194 18.00 0.72 14.16
N ARG A 195 17.91 -0.26 15.06
CA ARG A 195 16.68 -1.04 15.28
C ARG A 195 15.51 -0.20 15.78
N ASN A 196 15.77 0.80 16.62
CA ASN A 196 14.73 1.67 17.16
C ASN A 196 14.12 2.61 16.10
N LEU A 197 14.77 2.78 14.94
CA LEU A 197 14.22 3.54 13.82
C LEU A 197 13.20 2.74 13.00
N MET A 198 13.26 1.41 13.08
CA MET A 198 12.46 0.47 12.27
C MET A 198 11.07 0.22 12.87
N ASP A 199 10.06 0.16 12.00
CA ASP A 199 8.71 -0.24 12.37
C ASP A 199 8.48 -1.76 12.20
N MET A 200 9.28 -2.41 11.35
CA MET A 200 9.23 -3.85 11.10
C MET A 200 10.63 -4.41 10.80
N ARG A 201 11.00 -5.51 11.46
CA ARG A 201 12.30 -6.19 11.31
C ARG A 201 12.11 -7.58 10.72
N ILE A 202 12.57 -7.77 9.49
CA ILE A 202 12.51 -9.03 8.75
C ILE A 202 13.89 -9.68 8.72
N PHE A 203 13.97 -10.94 9.15
CA PHE A 203 15.19 -11.74 9.03
C PHE A 203 15.02 -12.82 7.97
N VAL A 204 15.90 -12.83 6.96
CA VAL A 204 15.91 -13.84 5.90
C VAL A 204 16.83 -14.99 6.31
N ASP A 205 16.20 -16.15 6.54
CA ASP A 205 16.83 -17.34 7.10
C ASP A 205 17.00 -18.41 6.00
N THR A 206 18.27 -18.72 5.70
CA THR A 206 18.65 -19.68 4.66
C THR A 206 19.86 -20.45 5.15
N ASP A 207 19.86 -21.76 4.91
CA ASP A 207 20.90 -22.68 5.37
C ASP A 207 22.30 -22.27 4.87
N ALA A 208 23.33 -22.54 5.70
CA ALA A 208 24.68 -22.05 5.48
C ALA A 208 25.32 -22.60 4.19
N ASP A 209 25.02 -23.84 3.84
CA ASP A 209 25.44 -24.52 2.61
C ASP A 209 24.80 -23.89 1.37
N ILE A 210 23.50 -23.61 1.40
CA ILE A 210 22.78 -22.91 0.33
C ILE A 210 23.36 -21.50 0.14
N ARG A 211 23.60 -20.78 1.23
CA ARG A 211 24.23 -19.45 1.20
C ARG A 211 25.64 -19.51 0.61
N LEU A 212 26.45 -20.48 1.03
CA LEU A 212 27.80 -20.66 0.52
C LEU A 212 27.78 -20.98 -0.99
N ALA A 213 26.95 -21.91 -1.42
CA ALA A 213 26.81 -22.26 -2.84
C ALA A 213 26.39 -21.06 -3.70
N ARG A 214 25.40 -20.27 -3.22
CA ARG A 214 24.98 -19.03 -3.87
C ARG A 214 26.09 -17.99 -3.92
N ARG A 215 26.87 -17.84 -2.84
CA ARG A 215 28.00 -16.90 -2.79
C ARG A 215 29.12 -17.30 -3.74
N ILE A 216 29.51 -18.58 -3.77
CA ILE A 216 30.51 -19.09 -4.72
C ILE A 216 30.06 -18.75 -6.14
N ARG A 217 28.83 -19.12 -6.51
CA ARG A 217 28.30 -18.85 -7.85
C ARG A 217 28.32 -17.37 -8.20
N ARG A 218 27.85 -16.50 -7.29
CA ARG A 218 27.81 -15.04 -7.49
C ARG A 218 29.22 -14.46 -7.63
N ASP A 219 30.11 -14.77 -6.69
CA ASP A 219 31.43 -14.14 -6.63
C ASP A 219 32.38 -14.66 -7.73
N THR A 220 32.21 -15.90 -8.20
CA THR A 220 33.03 -16.42 -9.32
C THR A 220 32.49 -16.03 -10.69
N ILE A 221 31.17 -16.14 -10.93
CA ILE A 221 30.57 -15.86 -12.24
C ILE A 221 30.41 -14.35 -12.45
N GLU A 222 29.87 -13.62 -11.47
CA GLU A 222 29.53 -12.20 -11.64
C GLU A 222 30.71 -11.28 -11.34
N ARG A 223 31.62 -11.70 -10.44
CA ARG A 223 32.76 -10.87 -9.98
C ARG A 223 34.13 -11.41 -10.38
N GLY A 224 34.19 -12.54 -11.09
CA GLY A 224 35.43 -13.11 -11.62
C GLY A 224 36.44 -13.58 -10.57
N ARG A 225 36.01 -13.88 -9.33
CA ARG A 225 36.90 -14.34 -8.26
C ARG A 225 37.21 -15.83 -8.38
N ASP A 226 38.37 -16.23 -7.89
CA ASP A 226 38.74 -17.64 -7.79
C ASP A 226 37.97 -18.35 -6.66
N VAL A 227 37.57 -19.60 -6.89
CA VAL A 227 36.75 -20.38 -5.93
C VAL A 227 37.50 -20.57 -4.60
N ILE A 228 38.81 -20.82 -4.63
CA ILE A 228 39.62 -21.04 -3.43
C ILE A 228 39.66 -19.76 -2.61
N SER A 229 39.87 -18.61 -3.25
CA SER A 229 39.85 -17.31 -2.57
C SER A 229 38.52 -17.02 -1.87
N VAL A 230 37.39 -17.40 -2.48
CA VAL A 230 36.05 -17.22 -1.91
C VAL A 230 35.84 -18.13 -0.69
N LEU A 231 36.31 -19.39 -0.76
CA LEU A 231 36.22 -20.34 0.36
C LEU A 231 37.10 -19.92 1.54
N GLU A 232 38.32 -19.47 1.28
CA GLU A 232 39.24 -18.96 2.30
C GLU A 232 38.66 -17.72 2.99
N GLN A 233 38.16 -16.74 2.22
CA GLN A 233 37.51 -15.55 2.76
C GLN A 233 36.26 -15.92 3.57
N TYR A 234 35.47 -16.89 3.09
CA TYR A 234 34.28 -17.36 3.78
C TYR A 234 34.60 -17.96 5.14
N GLY A 235 35.61 -18.83 5.21
CA GLY A 235 36.05 -19.46 6.45
C GLY A 235 36.69 -18.48 7.42
N LYS A 236 37.50 -17.54 6.90
CA LYS A 236 38.27 -16.59 7.71
C LYS A 236 37.40 -15.48 8.32
N PHE A 237 36.46 -14.94 7.56
CA PHE A 237 35.72 -13.72 7.96
C PHE A 237 34.20 -13.91 7.98
N VAL A 238 33.63 -14.41 6.89
CA VAL A 238 32.18 -14.37 6.66
C VAL A 238 31.41 -15.26 7.62
N LYS A 239 31.86 -16.52 7.81
CA LYS A 239 31.20 -17.46 8.70
C LYS A 239 31.33 -17.04 10.17
N PRO A 240 32.53 -16.71 10.70
CA PRO A 240 32.67 -16.17 12.04
C PRO A 240 31.79 -14.93 12.27
N ALA A 241 31.81 -13.95 11.36
CA ALA A 241 30.98 -12.75 11.49
C ALA A 241 29.47 -13.06 11.47
N PHE A 242 29.05 -14.06 10.68
CA PHE A 242 27.67 -14.52 10.70
C PHE A 242 27.30 -15.14 12.06
N ASP A 243 28.14 -16.02 12.59
CA ASP A 243 27.88 -16.72 13.85
C ASP A 243 27.93 -15.76 15.06
N ASP A 244 28.84 -14.79 15.04
CA ASP A 244 29.08 -13.86 16.15
C ASP A 244 28.12 -12.67 16.17
N PHE A 245 27.72 -12.14 15.01
CA PHE A 245 26.98 -10.88 14.92
C PHE A 245 25.63 -11.00 14.22
N VAL A 246 25.56 -11.71 13.08
CA VAL A 246 24.35 -11.75 12.25
C VAL A 246 23.29 -12.69 12.84
N LEU A 247 23.65 -13.94 13.11
CA LEU A 247 22.72 -14.95 13.63
C LEU A 247 22.16 -14.57 15.01
N PRO A 248 22.95 -14.05 15.98
CA PRO A 248 22.40 -13.62 17.26
C PRO A 248 21.40 -12.46 17.14
N SER A 249 21.51 -11.64 16.10
CA SER A 249 20.57 -10.53 15.84
C SER A 249 19.18 -11.00 15.39
N LYS A 250 19.04 -12.27 14.94
CA LYS A 250 17.76 -12.90 14.56
C LYS A 250 16.70 -12.83 15.65
N LYS A 251 17.10 -12.83 16.94
CA LYS A 251 16.19 -12.72 18.09
C LYS A 251 15.43 -11.39 18.15
N TYR A 252 15.88 -10.38 17.42
CA TYR A 252 15.24 -9.07 17.33
C TYR A 252 14.29 -8.94 16.14
N ALA A 253 14.18 -9.97 15.31
CA ALA A 253 13.29 -9.97 14.16
C ALA A 253 11.83 -10.12 14.61
N ASP A 254 10.95 -9.36 13.97
CA ASP A 254 9.50 -9.50 14.12
C ASP A 254 8.97 -10.62 13.20
N VAL A 255 9.62 -10.82 12.04
CA VAL A 255 9.27 -11.85 11.06
C VAL A 255 10.53 -12.55 10.56
N ILE A 256 10.45 -13.88 10.44
CA ILE A 256 11.50 -14.71 9.85
C ILE A 256 10.98 -15.31 8.54
N ILE A 257 11.69 -15.07 7.43
CA ILE A 257 11.38 -15.66 6.13
C ILE A 257 12.33 -16.82 5.86
N PRO A 258 11.87 -18.08 5.95
CA PRO A 258 12.68 -19.21 5.52
C PRO A 258 12.77 -19.25 3.99
N ARG A 259 13.92 -19.69 3.46
CA ARG A 259 14.19 -19.86 2.01
C ARG A 259 14.19 -18.58 1.18
N GLY A 260 14.24 -17.40 1.82
CA GLY A 260 14.32 -16.10 1.15
C GLY A 260 13.23 -15.89 0.09
N GLY A 261 13.64 -15.49 -1.12
CA GLY A 261 12.73 -15.13 -2.23
C GLY A 261 11.84 -16.26 -2.73
N GLU A 262 12.12 -17.53 -2.40
CA GLU A 262 11.28 -18.67 -2.79
C GLU A 262 9.97 -18.76 -1.98
N ASN A 263 9.89 -18.03 -0.86
CA ASN A 263 8.71 -18.03 0.00
C ASN A 263 7.74 -16.90 -0.36
N HIS A 264 7.12 -17.02 -1.54
CA HIS A 264 6.15 -16.05 -2.06
C HIS A 264 5.01 -15.76 -1.06
N VAL A 265 4.50 -16.79 -0.37
CA VAL A 265 3.40 -16.64 0.60
C VAL A 265 3.80 -15.71 1.76
N ALA A 266 5.01 -15.85 2.30
CA ALA A 266 5.49 -14.97 3.36
C ALA A 266 5.65 -13.52 2.86
N ILE A 267 6.17 -13.34 1.64
CA ILE A 267 6.35 -12.03 1.03
C ILE A 267 4.99 -11.35 0.79
N ASP A 268 4.00 -12.07 0.27
CA ASP A 268 2.65 -11.55 0.05
C ASP A 268 2.00 -11.09 1.36
N LEU A 269 2.14 -11.85 2.46
CA LEU A 269 1.64 -11.46 3.78
C LEU A 269 2.30 -10.19 4.31
N ILE A 270 3.62 -10.06 4.11
CA ILE A 270 4.38 -8.86 4.48
C ILE A 270 3.90 -7.66 3.68
N VAL A 271 3.74 -7.80 2.36
CA VAL A 271 3.25 -6.72 1.49
C VAL A 271 1.84 -6.30 1.90
N GLN A 272 0.94 -7.23 2.21
CA GLN A 272 -0.41 -6.91 2.70
C GLN A 272 -0.39 -6.18 4.04
N HIS A 273 0.53 -6.55 4.94
CA HIS A 273 0.73 -5.84 6.20
C HIS A 273 1.22 -4.41 5.97
N ILE A 274 2.25 -4.25 5.13
CA ILE A 274 2.83 -2.95 4.77
C ILE A 274 1.76 -2.03 4.16
N ARG A 275 0.98 -2.52 3.19
CA ARG A 275 -0.17 -1.80 2.60
C ARG A 275 -1.15 -1.30 3.67
N THR A 276 -1.46 -2.16 4.65
CA THR A 276 -2.34 -1.80 5.78
C THR A 276 -1.72 -0.73 6.69
N LYS A 277 -0.39 -0.77 6.91
CA LYS A 277 0.34 0.14 7.80
C LYS A 277 0.58 1.54 7.23
N ILE A 278 0.88 1.66 5.93
CA ILE A 278 1.12 2.95 5.25
C ILE A 278 -0.18 3.75 5.13
N GLY A 279 -1.31 3.29 5.67
CA GLY A 279 -2.55 4.00 5.55
C GLY A 279 -2.98 4.10 4.08
N GLN A 280 -2.95 2.97 3.37
CA GLN A 280 -4.21 2.62 2.72
C GLN A 280 -5.24 2.57 3.86
N HIS A 281 -5.86 3.72 4.13
CA HIS A 281 -7.24 3.71 4.52
C HIS A 281 -7.94 3.01 3.37
N ASP A 282 -7.95 1.69 3.38
CA ASP A 282 -8.98 0.96 2.67
C ASP A 282 -10.25 1.43 3.37
N LEU A 283 -10.82 2.52 2.86
CA LEU A 283 -12.22 2.83 3.07
C LEU A 283 -13.02 1.55 2.81
N CYS A 284 -12.57 0.67 1.92
CA CYS A 284 -13.05 -0.70 1.71
C CYS A 284 -12.94 -1.63 2.95
N LYS A 285 -11.96 -1.48 3.85
CA LYS A 285 -11.85 -2.25 5.11
C LYS A 285 -12.75 -1.67 6.21
N ILE A 286 -12.85 -0.34 6.30
CA ILE A 286 -13.73 0.33 7.26
C ILE A 286 -15.20 0.23 6.83
N TYR A 287 -15.43 0.31 5.53
CA TYR A 287 -16.70 0.26 4.84
C TYR A 287 -16.64 -0.86 3.81
N PRO A 288 -16.98 -2.12 4.19
CA PRO A 288 -16.94 -3.28 3.29
C PRO A 288 -17.91 -3.16 2.10
N ASN A 289 -18.76 -2.14 2.14
CA ASN A 289 -19.69 -1.77 1.08
C ASN A 289 -19.09 -0.82 0.04
N VAL A 290 -17.80 -0.47 0.14
CA VAL A 290 -17.05 0.32 -0.86
C VAL A 290 -16.16 -0.62 -1.67
N ASN A 291 -16.29 -0.57 -3.00
CA ASN A 291 -15.54 -1.40 -3.94
C ASN A 291 -14.79 -0.47 -4.89
N VAL A 292 -13.47 -0.68 -5.01
CA VAL A 292 -12.63 0.04 -5.97
C VAL A 292 -12.31 -0.94 -7.09
N ILE A 293 -12.51 -0.54 -8.34
CA ILE A 293 -12.16 -1.39 -9.47
C ILE A 293 -10.66 -1.68 -9.44
N GLN A 294 -10.25 -2.86 -9.93
CA GLN A 294 -8.82 -3.19 -10.00
C GLN A 294 -8.07 -2.18 -10.87
N SER A 295 -7.12 -1.45 -10.27
CA SER A 295 -6.28 -0.50 -11.00
C SER A 295 -5.31 -1.25 -11.92
N THR A 296 -5.43 -1.02 -13.23
CA THR A 296 -4.51 -1.52 -14.25
C THR A 296 -3.76 -0.34 -14.89
N PHE A 297 -2.62 -0.58 -15.54
CA PHE A 297 -1.90 0.48 -16.27
C PHE A 297 -2.78 1.17 -17.32
N GLN A 298 -3.75 0.47 -17.91
CA GLN A 298 -4.72 1.07 -18.83
C GLN A 298 -5.69 2.01 -18.11
N ILE A 299 -6.25 1.59 -16.98
CA ILE A 299 -7.14 2.44 -16.16
C ILE A 299 -6.36 3.66 -15.67
N ARG A 300 -5.13 3.48 -15.17
CA ARG A 300 -4.26 4.56 -14.74
C ARG A 300 -3.91 5.51 -15.88
N GLY A 301 -3.60 5.00 -17.08
CA GLY A 301 -3.35 5.82 -18.27
C GLY A 301 -4.56 6.66 -18.68
N MET A 302 -5.77 6.09 -18.64
CA MET A 302 -7.00 6.85 -18.89
C MET A 302 -7.25 7.90 -17.79
N HIS A 303 -6.99 7.56 -16.52
CA HIS A 303 -7.04 8.53 -15.42
C HIS A 303 -6.07 9.68 -15.63
N THR A 304 -4.83 9.42 -16.05
CA THR A 304 -3.85 10.47 -16.39
C THR A 304 -4.42 11.42 -17.44
N LEU A 305 -5.01 10.89 -18.51
CA LEU A 305 -5.57 11.69 -19.60
C LEU A 305 -6.77 12.54 -19.15
N ILE A 306 -7.74 11.97 -18.45
CA ILE A 306 -8.89 12.75 -17.97
C ILE A 306 -8.52 13.74 -16.86
N ARG A 307 -7.39 13.56 -16.18
CA ARG A 307 -6.89 14.49 -15.16
C ARG A 307 -6.03 15.61 -15.75
N ASP A 308 -5.47 15.41 -16.93
CA ASP A 308 -4.69 16.43 -17.63
C ASP A 308 -5.56 17.67 -17.85
N ARG A 309 -5.04 18.83 -17.47
CA ARG A 309 -5.72 20.12 -17.65
C ARG A 309 -5.80 20.50 -19.12
N ASP A 310 -4.80 20.11 -19.90
CA ASP A 310 -4.59 20.60 -21.27
C ASP A 310 -5.18 19.64 -22.33
N ILE A 311 -5.90 18.58 -21.91
CA ILE A 311 -6.62 17.66 -22.81
C ILE A 311 -7.77 18.35 -23.55
N THR A 312 -8.00 17.93 -24.79
CA THR A 312 -9.12 18.43 -25.59
C THR A 312 -10.46 17.87 -25.10
N THR A 313 -11.56 18.62 -25.25
CA THR A 313 -12.91 18.14 -24.87
C THR A 313 -13.29 16.81 -25.54
N PRO A 314 -13.05 16.59 -26.85
CA PRO A 314 -13.37 15.30 -27.48
C PRO A 314 -12.58 14.13 -26.87
N ASP A 315 -11.29 14.32 -26.58
CA ASP A 315 -10.47 13.28 -25.97
C ASP A 315 -10.91 13.02 -24.52
N PHE A 316 -11.21 14.08 -23.75
CA PHE A 316 -11.73 13.96 -22.40
C PHE A 316 -13.01 13.13 -22.35
N VAL A 317 -13.97 13.40 -23.24
CA VAL A 317 -15.22 12.64 -23.37
C VAL A 317 -14.92 11.19 -23.76
N PHE A 318 -14.05 10.96 -24.75
CA PHE A 318 -13.70 9.62 -25.22
C PHE A 318 -13.09 8.75 -24.11
N TYR A 319 -12.09 9.26 -23.38
CA TYR A 319 -11.46 8.50 -22.30
C TYR A 319 -12.35 8.38 -21.06
N SER A 320 -13.19 9.38 -20.78
CA SER A 320 -14.20 9.30 -19.72
C SER A 320 -15.22 8.21 -20.02
N ASP A 321 -15.79 8.15 -21.23
CA ASP A 321 -16.74 7.10 -21.63
C ASP A 321 -16.16 5.69 -21.50
N ARG A 322 -14.87 5.52 -21.84
CA ARG A 322 -14.17 4.25 -21.66
C ARG A 322 -14.04 3.86 -20.19
N LEU A 323 -13.68 4.80 -19.31
CA LEU A 323 -13.61 4.55 -17.86
C LEU A 323 -15.00 4.27 -17.26
N ILE A 324 -16.01 5.05 -17.65
CA ILE A 324 -17.40 4.86 -17.23
C ILE A 324 -17.86 3.45 -17.60
N ARG A 325 -17.55 2.98 -18.82
CA ARG A 325 -17.92 1.63 -19.23
C ARG A 325 -17.35 0.56 -18.28
N LEU A 326 -16.10 0.70 -17.87
CA LEU A 326 -15.47 -0.24 -16.93
C LEU A 326 -16.13 -0.20 -15.54
N VAL A 327 -16.42 1.00 -15.03
CA VAL A 327 -17.11 1.16 -13.74
C VAL A 327 -18.52 0.59 -13.78
N VAL A 328 -19.27 0.82 -14.87
CA VAL A 328 -20.62 0.28 -15.04
C VAL A 328 -20.60 -1.24 -15.10
N GLU A 329 -19.73 -1.85 -15.89
CA GLU A 329 -19.61 -3.32 -15.95
C GLU A 329 -19.25 -3.91 -14.59
N HIS A 330 -18.30 -3.30 -13.87
CA HIS A 330 -17.95 -3.73 -12.51
C HIS A 330 -19.14 -3.58 -11.55
N GLY A 331 -19.89 -2.47 -11.66
CA GLY A 331 -21.10 -2.21 -10.87
C GLY A 331 -22.20 -3.25 -11.09
N LEU A 332 -22.41 -3.68 -12.34
CA LEU A 332 -23.37 -4.73 -12.69
C LEU A 332 -22.99 -6.09 -12.08
N GLY A 333 -21.69 -6.36 -11.92
CA GLY A 333 -21.19 -7.57 -11.25
C GLY A 333 -21.60 -7.72 -9.78
N HIS A 334 -22.00 -6.64 -9.11
CA HIS A 334 -22.47 -6.66 -7.72
C HIS A 334 -23.96 -6.94 -7.55
N LEU A 335 -24.70 -7.11 -8.66
CA LEU A 335 -26.11 -7.45 -8.65
C LEU A 335 -26.32 -8.92 -8.21
N PRO A 336 -27.43 -9.24 -7.53
CA PRO A 336 -27.78 -10.62 -7.22
C PRO A 336 -27.89 -11.46 -8.49
N PHE A 337 -27.43 -12.71 -8.42
CA PHE A 337 -27.55 -13.69 -9.48
C PHE A 337 -28.09 -15.02 -8.94
N THR A 338 -28.55 -15.85 -9.85
CA THR A 338 -28.98 -17.24 -9.59
C THR A 338 -28.22 -18.18 -10.50
N GLU A 339 -27.81 -19.34 -10.00
CA GLU A 339 -27.19 -20.37 -10.84
C GLU A 339 -28.16 -20.89 -11.90
N LYS A 340 -27.63 -21.12 -13.10
CA LYS A 340 -28.42 -21.60 -14.23
C LYS A 340 -27.60 -22.57 -15.05
N GLN A 341 -28.15 -23.75 -15.27
CA GLN A 341 -27.59 -24.72 -16.20
C GLN A 341 -28.26 -24.57 -17.55
N ILE A 342 -27.44 -24.58 -18.60
CA ILE A 342 -27.91 -24.61 -19.99
C ILE A 342 -27.23 -25.77 -20.73
N ILE A 343 -27.87 -26.22 -21.79
CA ILE A 343 -27.27 -27.16 -22.74
C ILE A 343 -26.65 -26.34 -23.86
N THR A 344 -25.36 -26.51 -24.09
CA THR A 344 -24.64 -25.83 -25.17
C THR A 344 -25.06 -26.40 -26.53
N PRO A 345 -24.79 -25.71 -27.65
CA PRO A 345 -25.01 -26.25 -28.99
C PRO A 345 -24.25 -27.56 -29.27
N THR A 346 -23.23 -27.89 -28.46
CA THR A 346 -22.47 -29.16 -28.53
C THR A 346 -23.13 -30.28 -27.73
N GLY A 347 -24.28 -30.04 -27.08
CA GLY A 347 -24.99 -31.01 -26.24
C GLY A 347 -24.41 -31.18 -24.83
N SER A 348 -23.39 -30.39 -24.46
CA SER A 348 -22.78 -30.43 -23.13
C SER A 348 -23.51 -29.51 -22.16
N VAL A 349 -23.53 -29.85 -20.86
CA VAL A 349 -24.09 -28.98 -19.83
C VAL A 349 -23.07 -27.91 -19.44
N TYR A 350 -23.47 -26.64 -19.48
CA TYR A 350 -22.70 -25.52 -18.96
C TYR A 350 -23.42 -24.92 -17.75
N THR A 351 -22.69 -24.78 -16.63
CA THR A 351 -23.18 -24.16 -15.41
C THR A 351 -22.74 -22.70 -15.39
N GLY A 352 -23.70 -21.79 -15.59
CA GLY A 352 -23.49 -20.35 -15.56
C GLY A 352 -24.41 -19.67 -14.55
N VAL A 353 -24.65 -18.37 -14.76
CA VAL A 353 -25.47 -17.53 -13.88
C VAL A 353 -26.48 -16.70 -14.68
N ASP A 354 -27.62 -16.38 -14.05
CA ASP A 354 -28.65 -15.47 -14.54
C ASP A 354 -28.79 -14.31 -13.54
N PHE A 355 -28.60 -13.07 -14.00
CA PHE A 355 -28.62 -11.88 -13.16
C PHE A 355 -30.04 -11.39 -12.89
N CYS A 356 -30.22 -10.65 -11.79
CA CYS A 356 -31.50 -10.08 -11.43
C CYS A 356 -32.06 -9.16 -12.53
N LYS A 357 -33.38 -9.25 -12.77
CA LYS A 357 -34.11 -8.42 -13.72
C LYS A 357 -34.61 -7.14 -13.03
N LYS A 358 -35.24 -6.24 -13.79
CA LYS A 358 -35.81 -4.96 -13.32
C LYS A 358 -34.74 -3.97 -12.79
N LEU A 359 -33.73 -3.68 -13.60
CA LEU A 359 -32.75 -2.63 -13.31
C LEU A 359 -33.29 -1.24 -13.66
N CYS A 360 -32.75 -0.20 -13.00
CA CYS A 360 -32.94 1.20 -13.34
C CYS A 360 -31.64 1.97 -13.10
N GLY A 361 -31.27 2.85 -14.02
CA GLY A 361 -30.26 3.89 -13.77
C GLY A 361 -30.93 5.13 -13.20
N VAL A 362 -30.28 5.83 -12.28
CA VAL A 362 -30.71 7.15 -11.81
C VAL A 362 -29.52 8.10 -11.86
N SER A 363 -29.57 9.11 -12.73
CA SER A 363 -28.50 10.11 -12.86
C SER A 363 -28.75 11.32 -11.95
N ILE A 364 -27.70 11.77 -11.26
CA ILE A 364 -27.68 13.07 -10.59
C ILE A 364 -27.27 14.13 -11.61
N ILE A 365 -28.18 15.03 -11.95
CA ILE A 365 -27.95 16.08 -12.95
C ILE A 365 -26.97 17.13 -12.37
N ARG A 366 -25.97 17.61 -13.12
CA ARG A 366 -25.70 17.38 -14.56
C ARG A 366 -24.68 16.26 -14.83
N SER A 367 -23.65 16.13 -14.00
CA SER A 367 -22.50 15.22 -14.22
C SER A 367 -22.92 13.76 -14.43
N GLY A 368 -23.92 13.26 -13.69
CA GLY A 368 -24.42 11.89 -13.77
C GLY A 368 -25.00 11.51 -15.13
N GLU A 369 -25.42 12.48 -15.96
CA GLU A 369 -25.97 12.21 -17.29
C GLU A 369 -24.92 11.66 -18.27
N SER A 370 -23.64 12.00 -18.06
CA SER A 370 -22.52 11.46 -18.84
C SER A 370 -22.47 9.93 -18.80
N MET A 371 -22.88 9.32 -17.68
CA MET A 371 -22.79 7.87 -17.48
C MET A 371 -23.95 7.08 -18.10
N GLU A 372 -25.02 7.76 -18.54
CA GLU A 372 -26.23 7.09 -19.04
C GLU A 372 -25.97 6.31 -20.33
N ASN A 373 -25.11 6.81 -21.21
CA ASN A 373 -24.83 6.19 -22.50
C ASN A 373 -24.12 4.85 -22.32
N ALA A 374 -23.08 4.81 -21.48
CA ALA A 374 -22.41 3.57 -21.12
C ALA A 374 -23.38 2.56 -20.49
N LEU A 375 -24.25 3.01 -19.58
CA LEU A 375 -25.25 2.14 -18.95
C LEU A 375 -26.27 1.56 -19.94
N ARG A 376 -26.78 2.37 -20.88
CA ARG A 376 -27.67 1.89 -21.96
C ARG A 376 -26.96 0.91 -22.88
N ALA A 377 -25.67 1.11 -23.12
CA ALA A 377 -24.86 0.22 -23.93
C ALA A 377 -24.55 -1.12 -23.22
N CYS A 378 -24.55 -1.17 -21.88
CA CYS A 378 -24.44 -2.42 -21.11
C CYS A 378 -25.80 -3.13 -20.99
N CYS A 379 -26.85 -2.37 -20.71
CA CYS A 379 -28.17 -2.87 -20.35
C CYS A 379 -29.23 -2.40 -21.36
N LYS A 380 -29.55 -3.25 -22.34
CA LYS A 380 -30.59 -2.95 -23.35
C LYS A 380 -31.94 -2.70 -22.69
N GLY A 381 -32.55 -1.54 -22.99
CA GLY A 381 -33.90 -1.18 -22.51
C GLY A 381 -33.97 -0.79 -21.02
N ILE A 382 -32.84 -0.48 -20.37
CA ILE A 382 -32.84 0.00 -19.00
C ILE A 382 -33.62 1.31 -18.87
N LYS A 383 -34.48 1.42 -17.84
CA LYS A 383 -35.16 2.67 -17.51
C LYS A 383 -34.17 3.62 -16.86
N ILE A 384 -34.26 4.91 -17.19
CA ILE A 384 -33.43 5.97 -16.61
C ILE A 384 -34.33 6.95 -15.87
N GLY A 385 -34.08 7.12 -14.59
CA GLY A 385 -34.59 8.21 -13.77
C GLY A 385 -33.58 9.35 -13.67
N LYS A 386 -34.06 10.54 -13.33
CA LYS A 386 -33.23 11.73 -13.16
C LYS A 386 -33.57 12.44 -11.86
N ILE A 387 -32.55 12.90 -11.16
CA ILE A 387 -32.67 13.73 -9.96
C ILE A 387 -31.78 14.95 -10.17
N LEU A 388 -32.36 16.14 -10.05
CA LEU A 388 -31.60 17.38 -10.00
C LEU A 388 -31.55 17.87 -8.54
N ILE A 389 -30.36 18.26 -8.11
CA ILE A 389 -30.11 18.75 -6.77
C ILE A 389 -29.45 20.10 -6.92
N HIS A 390 -30.21 21.15 -6.61
CA HIS A 390 -29.70 22.51 -6.63
C HIS A 390 -29.26 22.92 -5.23
N ARG A 391 -28.10 23.58 -5.12
CA ARG A 391 -27.64 24.19 -3.89
C ARG A 391 -28.03 25.67 -3.87
N GLU A 392 -29.17 26.00 -3.25
CA GLU A 392 -29.35 27.38 -2.75
C GLU A 392 -28.66 27.52 -1.39
N GLY A 393 -28.21 28.75 -1.07
CA GLY A 393 -27.42 29.11 0.12
C GLY A 393 -28.01 28.70 1.48
N ASP A 394 -27.44 29.22 2.58
CA ASP A 394 -27.54 28.74 3.99
C ASP A 394 -28.90 28.25 4.55
N ASN A 395 -30.04 28.44 3.88
CA ASN A 395 -31.39 28.16 4.37
C ASN A 395 -32.00 26.79 3.98
N GLY A 396 -31.20 25.82 3.55
CA GLY A 396 -31.46 24.40 3.84
C GLY A 396 -32.69 23.70 3.23
N LYS A 397 -33.39 24.27 2.24
CA LYS A 397 -34.38 23.52 1.42
C LYS A 397 -33.86 23.34 0.00
N GLN A 398 -33.59 22.10 -0.38
CA GLN A 398 -33.00 21.73 -1.67
C GLN A 398 -33.70 20.48 -2.19
N LEU A 399 -34.63 20.64 -3.14
CA LEU A 399 -35.10 19.54 -3.99
C LEU A 399 -35.64 20.14 -5.28
N VAL A 400 -34.87 20.05 -6.35
CA VAL A 400 -35.15 20.74 -7.61
C VAL A 400 -35.25 19.68 -8.69
N TYR A 401 -36.46 19.19 -8.94
CA TYR A 401 -36.81 18.21 -9.98
C TYR A 401 -36.40 16.74 -9.76
N GLN A 402 -37.39 15.85 -9.92
CA GLN A 402 -37.19 14.40 -10.03
C GLN A 402 -38.11 13.85 -11.12
N LYS A 403 -37.60 12.89 -11.90
CA LYS A 403 -38.40 12.08 -12.83
C LYS A 403 -37.91 10.64 -12.73
N LEU A 404 -38.65 9.82 -12.00
CA LEU A 404 -38.29 8.43 -11.68
C LEU A 404 -39.34 7.47 -12.26
N PRO A 405 -38.98 6.22 -12.60
CA PRO A 405 -39.97 5.21 -12.97
C PRO A 405 -41.00 4.98 -11.85
N ASN A 406 -42.27 4.79 -12.22
CA ASN A 406 -43.35 4.56 -11.26
C ASN A 406 -43.14 3.29 -10.41
N ASP A 407 -42.43 2.30 -10.95
CA ASP A 407 -42.14 1.01 -10.33
C ASP A 407 -40.74 0.95 -9.65
N ILE A 408 -40.14 2.09 -9.31
CA ILE A 408 -38.75 2.16 -8.81
C ILE A 408 -38.53 1.41 -7.49
N SER A 409 -39.53 1.34 -6.60
CA SER A 409 -39.44 0.63 -5.31
C SER A 409 -39.14 -0.87 -5.45
N GLU A 410 -39.53 -1.47 -6.58
CA GLU A 410 -39.29 -2.88 -6.89
C GLU A 410 -37.96 -3.14 -7.63
N ARG A 411 -37.23 -2.09 -8.01
CA ARG A 411 -36.06 -2.17 -8.88
C ARG A 411 -34.74 -2.14 -8.12
N HIS A 412 -33.69 -2.65 -8.77
CA HIS A 412 -32.31 -2.35 -8.39
C HIS A 412 -31.88 -1.05 -9.06
N VAL A 413 -31.34 -0.12 -8.27
CA VAL A 413 -31.00 1.23 -8.71
C VAL A 413 -29.50 1.39 -8.81
N LEU A 414 -29.02 1.73 -10.00
CA LEU A 414 -27.66 2.18 -10.27
C LEU A 414 -27.67 3.71 -10.23
N LEU A 415 -27.26 4.29 -9.10
CA LEU A 415 -27.13 5.73 -8.94
C LEU A 415 -25.83 6.20 -9.62
N LEU A 416 -25.89 7.23 -10.45
CA LEU A 416 -24.79 7.65 -11.31
C LEU A 416 -24.35 9.08 -10.97
N ASP A 417 -23.09 9.23 -10.57
CA ASP A 417 -22.41 10.53 -10.45
C ASP A 417 -20.89 10.34 -10.55
N PRO A 418 -20.20 10.87 -11.58
CA PRO A 418 -18.77 10.65 -11.81
C PRO A 418 -17.87 11.04 -10.63
N VAL A 419 -18.24 12.03 -9.83
CA VAL A 419 -17.37 12.56 -8.76
C VAL A 419 -18.09 12.57 -7.42
N LEU A 420 -17.62 11.77 -6.47
CA LEU A 420 -18.07 11.79 -5.08
C LEU A 420 -17.17 12.68 -4.23
N ALA A 421 -17.47 13.98 -4.17
CA ALA A 421 -16.72 14.96 -3.37
C ALA A 421 -17.16 14.97 -1.89
N THR A 422 -18.02 15.92 -1.48
CA THR A 422 -18.49 16.02 -0.07
C THR A 422 -19.55 14.99 0.32
N GLY A 423 -20.15 14.31 -0.66
CA GLY A 423 -21.26 13.37 -0.45
C GLY A 423 -22.62 14.01 -0.10
N LYS A 424 -22.72 15.35 -0.03
CA LYS A 424 -24.00 16.03 0.29
C LYS A 424 -25.10 15.75 -0.75
N SER A 425 -24.79 15.92 -2.03
CA SER A 425 -25.73 15.69 -3.13
C SER A 425 -26.11 14.21 -3.22
N ALA A 426 -25.12 13.32 -3.14
CA ALA A 426 -25.35 11.87 -3.08
C ALA A 426 -26.29 11.48 -1.93
N ASN A 427 -26.07 12.02 -0.72
CA ASN A 427 -26.91 11.73 0.44
C ASN A 427 -28.37 12.14 0.23
N GLN A 428 -28.62 13.29 -0.38
CA GLN A 428 -29.98 13.75 -0.70
C GLN A 428 -30.63 12.86 -1.76
N ALA A 429 -29.90 12.49 -2.82
CA ALA A 429 -30.40 11.57 -3.85
C ALA A 429 -30.76 10.19 -3.26
N ILE A 430 -29.87 9.61 -2.44
CA ILE A 430 -30.10 8.33 -1.77
C ILE A 430 -31.29 8.42 -0.81
N GLN A 431 -31.39 9.51 -0.04
CA GLN A 431 -32.52 9.72 0.87
C GLN A 431 -33.85 9.78 0.11
N LEU A 432 -33.89 10.48 -1.03
CA LEU A 432 -35.08 10.56 -1.89
C LEU A 432 -35.48 9.18 -2.44
N LEU A 433 -34.51 8.38 -2.90
CA LEU A 433 -34.76 7.02 -3.38
C LEU A 433 -35.35 6.12 -2.27
N ILE A 434 -34.81 6.21 -1.05
CA ILE A 434 -35.33 5.49 0.11
C ILE A 434 -36.76 5.95 0.45
N GLN A 435 -37.04 7.26 0.39
CA GLN A 435 -38.40 7.81 0.57
C GLN A 435 -39.38 7.32 -0.49
N LYS A 436 -38.91 7.02 -1.70
CA LYS A 436 -39.70 6.41 -2.79
C LYS A 436 -39.86 4.88 -2.64
N GLY A 437 -39.38 4.31 -1.54
CA GLY A 437 -39.53 2.89 -1.21
C GLY A 437 -38.44 1.98 -1.76
N VAL A 438 -37.32 2.53 -2.28
CA VAL A 438 -36.18 1.71 -2.71
C VAL A 438 -35.40 1.23 -1.48
N PRO A 439 -35.22 -0.10 -1.28
CA PRO A 439 -34.39 -0.60 -0.20
C PRO A 439 -32.94 -0.16 -0.39
N GLN A 440 -32.30 0.25 0.69
CA GLN A 440 -30.91 0.72 0.66
C GLN A 440 -29.93 -0.31 0.07
N SER A 441 -30.12 -1.60 0.35
CA SER A 441 -29.32 -2.71 -0.18
C SER A 441 -29.48 -2.94 -1.68
N ARG A 442 -30.48 -2.31 -2.32
CA ARG A 442 -30.72 -2.36 -3.77
C ARG A 442 -30.16 -1.15 -4.51
N ILE A 443 -29.50 -0.24 -3.80
CA ILE A 443 -28.85 0.93 -4.41
C ILE A 443 -27.35 0.65 -4.53
N ILE A 444 -26.84 0.78 -5.75
CA ILE A 444 -25.42 0.71 -6.07
C ILE A 444 -25.03 2.08 -6.63
N PHE A 445 -24.13 2.78 -5.96
CA PHE A 445 -23.67 4.10 -6.35
C PHE A 445 -22.36 3.98 -7.16
N LEU A 446 -22.37 4.46 -8.40
CA LEU A 446 -21.26 4.38 -9.33
C LEU A 446 -20.57 5.73 -9.47
N ASN A 447 -19.25 5.74 -9.30
CA ASN A 447 -18.40 6.92 -9.37
C ASN A 447 -17.13 6.62 -10.19
N LEU A 448 -16.51 7.63 -10.78
CA LEU A 448 -15.15 7.52 -11.30
C LEU A 448 -14.16 7.85 -10.17
N ILE A 449 -14.29 9.04 -9.58
CA ILE A 449 -13.39 9.51 -8.52
C ILE A 449 -14.18 9.77 -7.26
N SER A 450 -13.65 9.29 -6.13
CA SER A 450 -14.24 9.52 -4.82
C SER A 450 -13.23 10.14 -3.86
N ALA A 451 -13.67 11.10 -3.05
CA ALA A 451 -12.89 11.61 -1.93
C ALA A 451 -13.21 10.80 -0.64
N PRO A 452 -12.22 10.57 0.25
CA PRO A 452 -12.42 9.89 1.53
C PRO A 452 -13.55 10.50 2.37
N GLU A 453 -13.69 11.83 2.35
CA GLU A 453 -14.72 12.59 3.06
C GLU A 453 -16.12 12.25 2.54
N GLY A 454 -16.30 12.16 1.22
CA GLY A 454 -17.56 11.81 0.57
C GLY A 454 -17.98 10.38 0.87
N ILE A 455 -17.05 9.43 0.78
CA ILE A 455 -17.29 8.03 1.12
C ILE A 455 -17.71 7.91 2.59
N ARG A 456 -16.98 8.53 3.52
CA ARG A 456 -17.35 8.54 4.95
C ARG A 456 -18.74 9.14 5.17
N CYS A 457 -19.07 10.22 4.46
CA CYS A 457 -20.35 10.91 4.56
C CYS A 457 -21.52 10.02 4.13
N VAL A 458 -21.37 9.27 3.04
CA VAL A 458 -22.40 8.35 2.53
C VAL A 458 -22.47 7.09 3.37
N CYS A 459 -21.35 6.40 3.62
CA CYS A 459 -21.36 5.11 4.31
C CYS A 459 -21.78 5.21 5.79
N LYS A 460 -21.46 6.30 6.50
CA LYS A 460 -21.95 6.51 7.87
C LYS A 460 -23.48 6.63 7.94
N ARG A 461 -24.07 7.29 6.95
CA ARG A 461 -25.53 7.52 6.92
C ARG A 461 -26.27 6.33 6.33
N PHE A 462 -25.65 5.68 5.35
CA PHE A 462 -26.21 4.60 4.58
C PHE A 462 -25.23 3.40 4.53
N PRO A 463 -25.16 2.57 5.59
CA PRO A 463 -24.20 1.45 5.68
C PRO A 463 -24.44 0.28 4.68
N SER A 464 -25.69 0.02 4.28
CA SER A 464 -26.06 -1.08 3.37
C SER A 464 -25.99 -0.73 1.88
N ILE A 465 -25.66 0.50 1.51
CA ILE A 465 -25.52 0.89 0.08
C ILE A 465 -24.20 0.36 -0.46
N LYS A 466 -24.12 -0.06 -1.71
CA LYS A 466 -22.81 -0.37 -2.33
C LYS A 466 -22.27 0.86 -3.06
N ILE A 467 -21.01 1.21 -2.85
CA ILE A 467 -20.29 2.21 -3.65
C ILE A 467 -19.28 1.49 -4.54
N VAL A 468 -19.22 1.86 -5.80
CA VAL A 468 -18.25 1.36 -6.79
C VAL A 468 -17.56 2.56 -7.42
N THR A 469 -16.25 2.67 -7.23
CA THR A 469 -15.44 3.80 -7.73
C THR A 469 -14.22 3.31 -8.49
N SER A 470 -13.73 4.06 -9.48
CA SER A 470 -12.49 3.67 -10.17
C SER A 470 -11.23 4.09 -9.40
N GLU A 471 -11.28 5.23 -8.71
CA GLU A 471 -10.16 5.74 -7.91
C GLU A 471 -10.66 6.44 -6.63
N ILE A 472 -9.81 6.46 -5.60
CA ILE A 472 -10.02 7.23 -4.37
C ILE A 472 -8.86 8.23 -4.23
N ASP A 473 -9.19 9.52 -4.21
CA ASP A 473 -8.22 10.61 -4.17
C ASP A 473 -7.81 10.98 -2.73
N ALA A 474 -6.87 11.91 -2.58
CA ALA A 474 -6.23 12.19 -1.29
C ALA A 474 -7.18 12.89 -0.30
N LYS A 475 -7.81 13.99 -0.72
CA LYS A 475 -8.68 14.82 0.13
C LYS A 475 -9.51 15.82 -0.67
N LEU A 476 -10.35 16.58 0.03
CA LEU A 476 -10.95 17.81 -0.49
C LEU A 476 -10.08 19.04 -0.19
N ASN A 477 -10.14 20.06 -1.04
CA ASN A 477 -9.60 21.39 -0.78
C ASN A 477 -10.60 22.29 -0.03
N GLU A 478 -10.20 23.54 0.24
CA GLU A 478 -11.03 24.55 0.92
C GLU A 478 -12.31 24.89 0.14
N GLU A 479 -12.29 24.74 -1.19
CA GLU A 479 -13.44 24.92 -2.08
C GLU A 479 -14.30 23.65 -2.23
N PHE A 480 -14.04 22.60 -1.43
CA PHE A 480 -14.72 21.30 -1.48
C PHE A 480 -14.54 20.52 -2.80
N ARG A 481 -13.48 20.80 -3.54
CA ARG A 481 -13.06 20.07 -4.74
C ARG A 481 -12.08 18.95 -4.39
N VAL A 482 -12.15 17.86 -5.11
CA VAL A 482 -11.28 16.69 -4.92
C VAL A 482 -9.86 17.02 -5.40
N ILE A 483 -8.84 16.63 -4.64
CA ILE A 483 -7.41 16.77 -5.01
C ILE A 483 -6.72 15.39 -4.99
N PRO A 484 -5.94 15.03 -6.04
CA PRO A 484 -5.62 15.84 -7.24
C PRO A 484 -6.82 16.11 -8.16
N GLY A 485 -7.85 15.28 -8.10
CA GLY A 485 -9.12 15.49 -8.81
C GLY A 485 -9.00 15.59 -10.32
N LEU A 486 -10.04 16.16 -10.94
CA LEU A 486 -10.11 16.43 -12.38
C LEU A 486 -10.83 17.75 -12.72
N GLY A 487 -10.96 18.66 -11.74
CA GLY A 487 -11.77 19.87 -11.88
C GLY A 487 -13.28 19.60 -11.87
N GLU A 488 -14.05 20.44 -12.56
CA GLU A 488 -15.52 20.28 -12.68
C GLU A 488 -15.85 19.30 -13.81
N PHE A 489 -16.13 18.04 -13.46
CA PHE A 489 -16.38 16.98 -14.45
C PHE A 489 -17.46 17.36 -15.47
N GLY A 490 -18.58 17.92 -14.99
CA GLY A 490 -19.72 18.24 -15.85
C GLY A 490 -19.37 19.27 -16.91
N ASP A 491 -18.63 20.32 -16.54
CA ASP A 491 -18.29 21.39 -17.46
C ASP A 491 -17.27 20.93 -18.51
N ARG A 492 -16.28 20.13 -18.10
CA ARG A 492 -15.31 19.49 -19.00
C ARG A 492 -15.94 18.48 -19.96
N TYR A 493 -16.93 17.72 -19.50
CA TYR A 493 -17.60 16.70 -20.32
C TYR A 493 -18.58 17.30 -21.33
N PHE A 494 -19.35 18.31 -20.92
CA PHE A 494 -20.35 18.95 -21.77
C PHE A 494 -19.81 20.16 -22.55
N GLY A 495 -18.56 20.56 -22.32
CA GLY A 495 -17.94 21.72 -22.96
C GLY A 495 -18.57 23.04 -22.52
N THR A 496 -18.92 23.16 -21.23
CA THR A 496 -19.49 24.39 -20.64
C THR A 496 -18.50 25.18 -19.79
N ASP A 497 -17.21 24.85 -19.86
CA ASP A 497 -16.13 25.67 -19.32
C ASP A 497 -16.08 26.98 -20.15
N VAL A 498 -16.51 28.10 -19.56
CA VAL A 498 -16.46 29.44 -20.17
C VAL A 498 -15.15 30.13 -19.84
#